data_AF-A0AAW1KE45-F1
#
_entry.id   AF-A0AAW1KE45-F1
#
_cell.length_a   1.000
_cell.length_b   1.000
_cell.length_c   1.000
_cell.angle_alpha   90.00
_cell.angle_beta   90.00
_cell.angle_gamma   90.00
#
_symmetry.space_group_name_H-M   'P 1'
#
loop_
_entity.id
_entity.type
_entity.pdbx_description
1 polymer ?
#
loop_
_entity_poly.entity_id
_entity_poly.type
_entity_poly.pdbx_seq_one_letter_code
_entity_poly.pdbx_strand_id
1 'polypeptide(L)'
;MAAGWNAKLIVETWSQGGRIATSIGLATAAKHTGGRHVCIVPDNRSRVAYIKAISSTITTPEIIVGDPEEVMSELEGVDFLVVDSRRRDFSQFLRLARLSQRGAVLVCKNASGGKTGSWRAVVDDGRRVVRTAYLPVGEGIDMAHVASSGSSSSSSERRWIKHFDQSSGEEHVIRTR
;
A
#
# COMPACT_ATOMS: atom_id res chain seq x y z
N MET A 1 4.54 -8.05 -6.42
CA MET A 1 3.72 -7.73 -5.23
C MET A 1 2.24 -7.71 -5.59
N ALA A 2 1.69 -6.63 -6.16
CA ALA A 2 0.26 -6.52 -6.48
C ALA A 2 -0.29 -7.65 -7.38
N ALA A 3 0.42 -8.01 -8.46
CA ALA A 3 0.02 -9.11 -9.34
C ALA A 3 0.02 -10.48 -8.62
N GLY A 4 0.99 -10.71 -7.72
CA GLY A 4 1.06 -11.95 -6.93
C GLY A 4 -0.07 -12.09 -5.90
N TRP A 5 -0.69 -10.97 -5.49
CA TRP A 5 -1.90 -10.96 -4.68
C TRP A 5 -3.18 -11.19 -5.51
N ASN A 6 -3.07 -11.19 -6.84
CA ASN A 6 -4.21 -11.14 -7.77
C ASN A 6 -5.17 -10.00 -7.41
N ALA A 7 -4.61 -8.80 -7.21
CA ALA A 7 -5.36 -7.61 -6.81
C ALA A 7 -6.33 -7.17 -7.92
N LYS A 8 -7.58 -6.91 -7.56
CA LYS A 8 -8.63 -6.42 -8.45
C LYS A 8 -8.81 -4.92 -8.34
N LEU A 9 -8.66 -4.34 -7.15
CA LEU A 9 -8.55 -2.90 -6.97
C LEU A 9 -7.19 -2.52 -6.39
N ILE A 10 -6.39 -1.85 -7.21
CA ILE A 10 -5.08 -1.31 -6.84
C ILE A 10 -5.21 0.21 -6.74
N VAL A 11 -4.91 0.75 -5.56
CA VAL A 11 -4.96 2.19 -5.28
C VAL A 11 -3.56 2.67 -4.95
N GLU A 12 -3.13 3.78 -5.53
CA GLU A 12 -1.91 4.48 -5.13
C GLU A 12 -2.17 5.94 -4.82
N THR A 13 -1.33 6.52 -3.96
CA THR A 13 -1.21 7.97 -3.81
C THR A 13 0.03 8.45 -4.54
N TRP A 14 -0.10 9.54 -5.29
CA TRP A 14 1.00 10.20 -5.97
C TRP A 14 0.95 11.71 -5.76
N SER A 15 2.09 12.37 -5.82
CA SER A 15 2.19 13.84 -5.78
C SER A 15 3.34 14.29 -6.68
N GLN A 16 3.33 15.56 -7.07
CA GLN A 16 4.37 16.11 -7.93
C GLN A 16 5.78 15.82 -7.39
N GLY A 17 6.66 15.28 -8.24
CA GLY A 17 8.01 14.84 -7.84
C GLY A 17 8.08 13.38 -7.37
N GLY A 18 6.94 12.68 -7.31
CA GLY A 18 6.88 11.25 -7.05
C GLY A 18 7.49 10.42 -8.19
N ARG A 19 8.15 9.31 -7.84
CA ARG A 19 8.72 8.38 -8.82
C ARG A 19 7.61 7.65 -9.58
N ILE A 20 7.56 7.82 -10.90
CA ILE A 20 6.52 7.22 -11.76
C ILE A 20 6.69 5.72 -11.97
N ALA A 21 7.90 5.17 -11.77
CA ALA A 21 8.17 3.75 -11.97
C ALA A 21 7.24 2.83 -11.15
N THR A 22 6.85 3.24 -9.94
CA THR A 22 5.86 2.51 -9.13
C THR A 22 4.51 2.45 -9.84
N SER A 23 4.01 3.59 -10.29
CA SER A 23 2.74 3.73 -11.01
C SER A 23 2.70 2.89 -12.29
N ILE A 24 3.81 2.87 -13.04
CA ILE A 24 3.97 2.00 -14.22
C ILE A 24 3.84 0.53 -13.81
N GLY A 25 4.57 0.11 -12.78
CA GLY A 25 4.52 -1.28 -12.29
C GLY A 25 3.14 -1.69 -11.78
N LEU A 26 2.40 -0.78 -11.15
CA LEU A 26 1.02 -1.00 -10.70
C LEU A 26 0.03 -1.09 -11.86
N ALA A 27 0.16 -0.22 -12.87
CA ALA A 27 -0.64 -0.29 -14.09
C ALA A 27 -0.41 -1.61 -14.84
N THR A 28 0.84 -2.05 -14.95
CA THR A 28 1.19 -3.36 -15.50
C THR A 28 0.58 -4.49 -14.67
N ALA A 29 0.67 -4.43 -13.34
CA ALA A 29 0.09 -5.44 -12.47
C ALA A 29 -1.44 -5.52 -12.62
N ALA A 30 -2.14 -4.38 -12.66
CA ALA A 30 -3.59 -4.31 -12.88
C ALA A 30 -3.98 -4.96 -14.21
N LYS A 31 -3.24 -4.65 -15.28
CA LYS A 31 -3.44 -5.27 -16.60
C LYS A 31 -3.31 -6.79 -16.53
N HIS A 32 -2.28 -7.30 -15.85
CA HIS A 32 -2.05 -8.75 -15.73
C HIS A 32 -3.12 -9.46 -14.90
N THR A 33 -3.68 -8.82 -13.87
CA THR A 33 -4.72 -9.41 -13.02
C THR A 33 -6.14 -9.17 -13.55
N GLY A 34 -6.29 -8.41 -14.63
CA GLY A 34 -7.58 -7.89 -15.08
C GLY A 34 -8.25 -7.00 -14.04
N GLY A 35 -7.45 -6.28 -13.23
CA GLY A 35 -7.89 -5.36 -12.20
C GLY A 35 -7.89 -3.90 -12.66
N ARG A 36 -8.33 -3.02 -11.77
CA ARG A 36 -8.37 -1.57 -11.94
C ARG A 36 -7.24 -0.91 -11.13
N HIS A 37 -6.56 0.06 -11.75
CA HIS A 37 -5.56 0.89 -11.09
C HIS A 37 -6.09 2.33 -10.95
N VAL A 38 -6.15 2.81 -9.72
CA VAL A 38 -6.57 4.16 -9.35
C VAL A 38 -5.38 4.91 -8.73
N CYS A 39 -5.07 6.09 -9.24
CA CYS A 39 -4.08 7.00 -8.70
C CYS A 39 -4.76 8.23 -8.10
N ILE A 40 -4.56 8.44 -6.81
CA ILE A 40 -5.07 9.58 -6.07
C ILE A 40 -3.98 10.64 -5.99
N VAL A 41 -4.29 11.86 -6.41
CA VAL A 41 -3.39 13.02 -6.37
C VAL A 41 -4.01 14.17 -5.57
N PRO A 42 -3.20 15.01 -4.90
CA PRO A 42 -3.73 16.02 -3.99
C PRO A 42 -4.35 17.22 -4.71
N ASP A 43 -3.94 17.49 -5.95
CA ASP A 43 -4.34 18.69 -6.67
C ASP A 43 -4.22 18.51 -8.19
N ASN A 44 -4.78 19.46 -8.95
CA ASN A 44 -4.76 19.40 -10.41
C ASN A 44 -3.35 19.59 -11.02
N ARG A 45 -2.43 20.27 -10.32
CA ARG A 45 -1.04 20.40 -10.77
C ARG A 45 -0.33 19.04 -10.73
N SER A 46 -0.57 18.27 -9.67
CA SER A 46 -0.12 16.89 -9.52
C SER A 46 -0.77 15.99 -10.57
N ARG A 47 -2.06 16.16 -10.88
CA ARG A 47 -2.73 15.44 -11.98
C ARG A 47 -2.02 15.64 -13.32
N VAL A 48 -1.77 16.90 -13.71
CA VAL A 48 -1.09 17.23 -14.97
C VAL A 48 0.32 16.65 -15.00
N ALA A 49 1.07 16.79 -13.90
CA ALA A 49 2.42 16.23 -13.79
C ALA A 49 2.42 14.69 -13.90
N TYR A 50 1.44 14.03 -13.29
CA TYR A 50 1.28 12.59 -13.35
C TYR A 50 0.97 12.11 -14.78
N ILE A 51 -0.02 12.73 -15.44
CA ILE A 51 -0.39 12.40 -16.83
C ILE A 51 0.83 12.54 -17.76
N LYS A 52 1.60 13.62 -17.61
CA LYS A 52 2.83 13.84 -18.39
C LYS A 52 3.89 12.77 -18.11
N ALA A 53 4.00 12.30 -16.87
CA ALA A 53 5.00 11.31 -16.48
C ALA A 53 4.63 9.88 -16.88
N ILE A 54 3.33 9.53 -16.87
CA ILE A 54 2.84 8.18 -17.16
C ILE A 54 2.52 7.96 -18.64
N SER A 55 2.66 8.97 -19.49
CA SER A 55 2.27 8.94 -20.90
C SER A 55 2.96 7.85 -21.75
N SER A 56 4.00 7.20 -21.22
CA SER A 56 4.67 6.07 -21.88
C SER A 56 4.01 4.71 -21.63
N THR A 57 2.94 4.63 -20.83
CA THR A 57 2.26 3.35 -20.53
C THR A 57 1.07 3.09 -21.46
N ILE A 58 0.91 1.83 -21.85
CA ILE A 58 -0.23 1.36 -22.68
C ILE A 58 -1.56 1.44 -21.93
N THR A 59 -1.54 1.45 -20.59
CA THR A 59 -2.73 1.47 -19.75
C THR A 59 -2.68 2.69 -18.85
N THR A 60 -3.55 3.67 -19.14
CA THR A 60 -3.71 4.84 -18.28
C THR A 60 -4.55 4.48 -17.07
N PRO A 61 -4.04 4.71 -15.84
CA PRO A 61 -4.84 4.51 -14.65
C PRO A 61 -5.93 5.58 -14.52
N GLU A 62 -6.95 5.26 -13.73
CA GLU A 62 -7.96 6.22 -13.30
C GLU A 62 -7.32 7.21 -12.34
N ILE A 63 -7.50 8.52 -12.56
CA ILE A 63 -6.88 9.55 -11.73
C ILE A 63 -7.96 10.33 -11.00
N ILE A 64 -7.91 10.31 -9.68
CA ILE A 64 -8.82 11.05 -8.80
C ILE A 64 -8.04 12.17 -8.12
N VAL A 65 -8.60 13.37 -8.12
CA VAL A 65 -8.04 14.53 -7.39
C VAL A 65 -8.90 14.72 -6.15
N GLY A 66 -8.29 14.73 -4.97
CA GLY A 66 -9.04 14.99 -3.75
C GLY A 66 -8.30 14.59 -2.47
N ASP A 67 -8.93 14.92 -1.36
CA ASP A 67 -8.46 14.60 -0.02
C ASP A 67 -8.85 13.16 0.38
N PRO A 68 -8.16 12.56 1.38
CA PRO A 68 -8.37 11.16 1.74
C PRO A 68 -9.81 10.79 2.09
N GLU A 69 -10.52 11.66 2.83
CA GLU A 69 -11.88 11.36 3.31
C GLU A 69 -12.89 11.22 2.17
N GLU A 70 -12.88 12.17 1.24
CA GLU A 70 -13.76 12.16 0.08
C GLU A 70 -13.45 10.95 -0.81
N VAL A 71 -12.20 10.81 -1.24
CA VAL A 71 -11.82 9.82 -2.24
C VAL A 71 -11.93 8.38 -1.70
N MET A 72 -11.57 8.15 -0.44
CA MET A 72 -11.63 6.80 0.13
C MET A 72 -13.07 6.36 0.44
N SER A 73 -14.02 7.30 0.57
CA SER A 73 -15.44 6.96 0.75
C SER A 73 -16.03 6.29 -0.50
N GLU A 74 -15.58 6.70 -1.68
CA GLU A 74 -16.03 6.22 -2.99
C GLU A 74 -15.38 4.90 -3.43
N LEU A 75 -14.27 4.53 -2.79
CA LEU A 75 -13.49 3.33 -3.13
C LEU A 75 -13.84 2.18 -2.21
N GLU A 76 -14.45 1.13 -2.78
CA GLU A 76 -14.78 -0.11 -2.09
C GLU A 76 -13.94 -1.29 -2.58
N GLY A 77 -13.57 -2.17 -1.64
CA GLY A 77 -12.92 -3.43 -1.97
C GLY A 77 -11.45 -3.29 -2.36
N VAL A 78 -10.72 -2.38 -1.71
CA VAL A 78 -9.29 -2.17 -1.98
C VAL A 78 -8.50 -3.43 -1.63
N ASP A 79 -7.82 -4.01 -2.61
CA ASP A 79 -6.97 -5.21 -2.45
C ASP A 79 -5.50 -4.87 -2.22
N PHE A 80 -5.06 -3.75 -2.79
CA PHE A 80 -3.66 -3.33 -2.74
C PHE A 80 -3.59 -1.80 -2.67
N LEU A 81 -3.04 -1.25 -1.60
CA LEU A 81 -2.92 0.19 -1.39
C LEU A 81 -1.45 0.60 -1.26
N VAL A 82 -1.01 1.57 -2.04
CA VAL A 82 0.33 2.16 -1.96
C VAL A 82 0.26 3.63 -1.57
N VAL A 83 0.75 3.96 -0.38
CA VAL A 83 0.84 5.34 0.11
C VAL A 83 2.30 5.82 0.16
N ASP A 84 2.51 7.11 -0.09
CA ASP A 84 3.82 7.75 0.09
C ASP A 84 3.95 8.31 1.50
N SER A 85 4.88 7.78 2.32
CA SER A 85 5.08 8.20 3.71
C SER A 85 5.61 9.63 3.87
N ARG A 86 6.00 10.29 2.78
CA ARG A 86 6.38 11.71 2.80
C ARG A 86 5.17 12.64 2.85
N ARG A 87 3.98 12.13 2.50
CA ARG A 87 2.74 12.91 2.60
C ARG A 87 2.28 12.99 4.04
N ARG A 88 1.66 14.10 4.44
CA ARG A 88 1.16 14.29 5.82
C ARG A 88 -0.10 13.48 6.12
N ASP A 89 -0.83 13.11 5.08
CA ASP A 89 -2.13 12.43 5.14
C ASP A 89 -2.05 10.91 4.89
N PHE A 90 -0.83 10.35 4.77
CA PHE A 90 -0.63 8.94 4.42
C PHE A 90 -1.37 7.98 5.39
N SER A 91 -1.39 8.30 6.68
CA SER A 91 -2.07 7.50 7.70
C SER A 91 -3.59 7.54 7.56
N GLN A 92 -4.15 8.63 7.02
CA GLN A 92 -5.58 8.75 6.79
C GLN A 92 -6.02 7.80 5.67
N PHE A 93 -5.27 7.75 4.55
CA PHE A 93 -5.53 6.79 3.47
C PHE A 93 -5.53 5.34 3.97
N LEU A 94 -4.60 4.98 4.86
CA LEU A 94 -4.52 3.62 5.41
C LEU A 94 -5.71 3.31 6.34
N ARG A 95 -6.14 4.28 7.15
CA ARG A 95 -7.28 4.15 8.07
C ARG A 95 -8.62 4.07 7.36
N LEU A 96 -8.83 4.94 6.39
CA LEU A 96 -10.10 5.11 5.67
C LEU A 96 -10.30 4.04 4.59
N ALA A 97 -9.27 3.26 4.25
CA ALA A 97 -9.36 2.25 3.20
C ALA A 97 -10.42 1.20 3.50
N ARG A 98 -11.40 1.05 2.60
CA ARG A 98 -12.42 0.00 2.68
C ARG A 98 -11.88 -1.23 1.97
N LEU A 99 -11.24 -2.12 2.74
CA LEU A 99 -10.53 -3.29 2.19
C LEU A 99 -11.48 -4.33 1.61
N SER A 100 -10.97 -5.16 0.71
CA SER A 100 -11.75 -6.26 0.15
C SER A 100 -12.03 -7.36 1.17
N GLN A 101 -13.05 -8.17 0.89
CA GLN A 101 -13.42 -9.35 1.70
C GLN A 101 -12.33 -10.43 1.75
N ARG A 102 -11.28 -10.32 0.92
CA ARG A 102 -10.12 -11.21 0.93
C ARG A 102 -8.98 -10.68 1.81
N GLY A 103 -9.15 -9.50 2.40
CA GLY A 103 -8.07 -8.73 2.98
C GLY A 103 -7.29 -7.95 1.92
N ALA A 104 -6.26 -7.24 2.35
CA ALA A 104 -5.48 -6.38 1.48
C ALA A 104 -4.00 -6.34 1.86
N VAL A 105 -3.19 -5.89 0.92
CA VAL A 105 -1.79 -5.53 1.17
C VAL A 105 -1.66 -4.01 1.14
N LEU A 106 -1.28 -3.43 2.26
CA LEU A 106 -1.00 -2.02 2.41
C LEU A 106 0.52 -1.81 2.32
N VAL A 107 0.94 -0.80 1.59
CA VAL A 107 2.35 -0.52 1.31
C VAL A 107 2.63 0.96 1.53
N CYS A 108 3.64 1.25 2.33
CA CYS A 108 4.22 2.56 2.53
C CYS A 108 5.56 2.63 1.78
N LYS A 109 5.65 3.47 0.75
CA LYS A 109 6.94 3.79 0.10
C LYS A 109 7.57 5.01 0.76
N ASN A 110 8.89 5.12 0.65
CA ASN A 110 9.71 6.15 1.29
C ASN A 110 9.59 6.10 2.83
N ALA A 111 9.60 4.87 3.36
CA ALA A 111 9.40 4.54 4.77
C ALA A 111 10.71 4.54 5.59
N SER A 112 11.83 4.98 5.01
CA SER A 112 13.09 5.15 5.74
C SER A 112 12.93 6.13 6.91
N GLY A 113 13.46 5.75 8.08
CA GLY A 113 13.39 6.56 9.30
C GLY A 113 12.19 6.27 10.21
N GLY A 114 11.56 5.09 10.10
CA GLY A 114 10.60 4.60 11.11
C GLY A 114 9.31 5.40 11.25
N LYS A 115 8.97 6.28 10.29
CA LYS A 115 7.76 7.13 10.34
C LYS A 115 6.47 6.34 10.11
N THR A 116 6.58 5.15 9.53
CA THR A 116 5.48 4.19 9.48
C THR A 116 5.32 3.65 10.90
N GLY A 117 4.47 4.30 11.69
CA GLY A 117 4.14 3.85 13.04
C GLY A 117 3.61 2.42 13.06
N SER A 118 3.29 1.89 14.23
CA SER A 118 2.74 0.54 14.36
C SER A 118 1.54 0.34 13.40
N TRP A 119 1.65 -0.57 12.44
CA TRP A 119 0.57 -0.95 11.53
C TRP A 119 -0.74 -1.26 12.29
N ARG A 120 -0.64 -1.72 13.54
CA ARG A 120 -1.81 -1.93 14.40
C ARG A 120 -2.55 -0.64 14.72
N ALA A 121 -1.86 0.47 14.97
CA ALA A 121 -2.46 1.77 15.29
C ALA A 121 -3.05 2.50 14.08
N VAL A 122 -2.73 2.05 12.87
CA VAL A 122 -3.22 2.63 11.61
C VAL A 122 -4.37 1.81 11.03
N VAL A 123 -4.53 0.55 11.47
CA VAL A 123 -5.53 -0.41 10.95
C VAL A 123 -6.66 -0.67 11.97
N ASP A 124 -6.75 0.13 13.04
CA ASP A 124 -7.51 -0.09 14.29
C ASP A 124 -9.06 -0.02 14.19
N ASP A 125 -9.64 -0.67 13.17
CA ASP A 125 -11.09 -0.79 12.94
C ASP A 125 -11.54 -2.26 13.02
N GLY A 126 -11.05 -3.00 14.02
CA GLY A 126 -11.33 -4.44 14.18
C GLY A 126 -10.63 -5.36 13.18
N ARG A 127 -9.70 -4.82 12.38
CA ARG A 127 -8.97 -5.56 11.34
C ARG A 127 -7.64 -6.09 11.85
N ARG A 128 -7.33 -7.34 11.52
CA ARG A 128 -6.12 -8.02 12.00
C ARG A 128 -4.96 -7.86 11.01
N VAL A 129 -3.85 -7.31 11.49
CA VAL A 129 -2.57 -7.36 10.77
C VAL A 129 -1.99 -8.77 10.86
N VAL A 130 -1.91 -9.47 9.73
CA VAL A 130 -1.45 -10.86 9.63
C VAL A 130 0.08 -10.93 9.65
N ARG A 131 0.71 -10.11 8.81
CA ARG A 131 2.15 -10.06 8.61
C ARG A 131 2.56 -8.67 8.19
N THR A 132 3.69 -8.22 8.70
CA THR A 132 4.37 -7.01 8.24
C THR A 132 5.72 -7.40 7.65
N ALA A 133 6.26 -6.57 6.76
CA ALA A 133 7.60 -6.73 6.24
C ALA A 133 8.16 -5.36 5.84
N TYR A 134 9.43 -5.14 6.17
CA TYR A 134 10.19 -3.98 5.72
C TYR A 134 11.23 -4.44 4.70
N LEU A 135 11.38 -3.70 3.61
CA LEU A 135 12.36 -3.95 2.56
C LEU A 135 13.24 -2.70 2.40
N PRO A 136 14.57 -2.79 2.60
CA PRO A 136 15.49 -1.67 2.48
C PRO A 136 15.83 -1.36 1.00
N VAL A 137 14.80 -1.17 0.17
CA VAL A 137 14.95 -0.88 -1.27
C VAL A 137 14.60 0.58 -1.53
N GLY A 138 15.50 1.33 -2.17
CA GLY A 138 15.32 2.76 -2.40
C GLY A 138 15.26 3.54 -1.08
N GLU A 139 14.25 4.41 -0.92
CA GLU A 139 13.99 5.13 0.34
C GLU A 139 13.22 4.27 1.37
N GLY A 140 13.23 2.94 1.23
CA GLY A 140 12.55 2.00 2.11
C GLY A 140 11.09 1.74 1.73
N ILE A 141 10.66 0.49 1.88
CA ILE A 141 9.29 0.04 1.68
C ILE A 141 8.85 -0.72 2.92
N ASP A 142 7.78 -0.26 3.56
CA ASP A 142 7.12 -1.00 4.64
C ASP A 142 5.77 -1.51 4.14
N MET A 143 5.39 -2.73 4.49
CA MET A 143 4.15 -3.33 4.03
C MET A 143 3.48 -4.19 5.08
N ALA A 144 2.15 -4.20 5.06
CA ALA A 144 1.31 -5.02 5.91
C ALA A 144 0.27 -5.78 5.10
N HIS A 145 0.18 -7.08 5.37
CA HIS A 145 -0.98 -7.87 4.99
C HIS A 145 -2.02 -7.75 6.10
N VAL A 146 -3.18 -7.22 5.75
CA VAL A 146 -4.35 -7.07 6.62
C VAL A 146 -5.41 -8.08 6.21
N ALA A 147 -5.86 -8.89 7.18
CA ALA A 147 -6.90 -9.88 6.94
C ALA A 147 -8.30 -9.24 6.83
N SER A 148 -9.19 -9.96 6.16
CA SER A 148 -10.61 -9.64 6.17
C SER A 148 -11.22 -9.77 7.57
N SER A 149 -12.15 -8.88 7.89
CA SER A 149 -12.94 -8.91 9.13
C SER A 149 -13.69 -10.25 9.23
N GLY A 150 -13.48 -10.98 10.33
CA GLY A 150 -14.11 -12.30 10.58
C GLY A 150 -13.18 -13.52 10.48
N SER A 151 -11.93 -13.35 10.07
CA SER A 151 -10.95 -14.46 10.07
C SER A 151 -10.23 -14.61 11.42
N SER A 152 -10.97 -15.11 12.43
CA SER A 152 -10.39 -15.52 13.70
C SER A 152 -9.68 -16.87 13.58
N SER A 153 -8.49 -16.88 12.95
CA SER A 153 -7.59 -18.02 13.09
C SER A 153 -6.76 -17.87 14.37
N SER A 154 -7.30 -18.40 15.45
CA SER A 154 -6.56 -18.80 16.65
C SER A 154 -5.75 -20.06 16.30
N SER A 155 -4.59 -19.89 15.67
CA SER A 155 -3.59 -20.95 15.63
C SER A 155 -2.32 -20.41 16.25
N SER A 156 -2.09 -20.84 17.49
CA SER A 156 -0.81 -20.82 18.18
C SER A 156 0.13 -21.86 17.54
N GLU A 157 0.38 -21.74 16.24
CA GLU A 157 1.38 -22.54 15.55
C GLU A 157 2.67 -21.75 15.39
N ARG A 158 3.77 -22.44 15.65
CA ARG A 158 5.17 -22.11 15.38
C ARG A 158 5.31 -21.10 14.24
N ARG A 159 5.47 -19.82 14.60
CA ARG A 159 5.52 -18.72 13.63
C ARG A 159 6.97 -18.30 13.44
N TRP A 160 7.38 -18.24 12.17
CA TRP A 160 8.59 -17.54 11.79
C TRP A 160 8.32 -16.03 11.79
N ILE A 161 9.04 -15.31 12.65
CA ILE A 161 9.09 -13.86 12.71
C ILE A 161 10.34 -13.44 11.96
N LYS A 162 10.17 -12.62 10.93
CA LYS A 162 11.28 -11.97 10.22
C LYS A 162 11.29 -10.51 10.61
N HIS A 163 12.41 -10.04 11.14
CA HIS A 163 12.62 -8.65 11.52
C HIS A 163 13.84 -8.12 10.76
N PHE A 164 13.73 -6.93 10.21
CA PHE A 164 14.85 -6.24 9.56
C PHE A 164 15.26 -5.07 10.43
N ASP A 165 16.53 -5.05 10.83
CA ASP A 165 17.12 -3.91 11.52
C ASP A 165 17.29 -2.75 10.52
N GLN A 166 16.66 -1.61 10.80
CA GLN A 166 16.66 -0.46 9.90
C GLN A 166 18.00 0.30 9.88
N SER A 167 18.84 0.11 10.89
CA SER A 167 20.13 0.78 11.04
C SER A 167 21.29 -0.05 10.48
N SER A 168 21.30 -1.37 10.71
CA SER A 168 22.35 -2.27 10.22
C SER A 168 22.01 -2.96 8.91
N GLY A 169 20.71 -3.05 8.56
CA GLY A 169 20.23 -3.79 7.39
C GLY A 169 20.18 -5.31 7.58
N GLU A 170 20.44 -5.82 8.78
CA GLU A 170 20.45 -7.25 9.09
C GLU A 170 19.04 -7.86 9.12
N GLU A 171 18.90 -9.10 8.65
CA GLU A 171 17.66 -9.90 8.77
C GLU A 171 17.76 -10.83 10.00
N HIS A 172 16.88 -10.62 10.96
CA HIS A 172 16.69 -11.50 12.10
C HIS A 172 15.49 -12.42 11.86
N VAL A 173 15.73 -13.73 11.92
CA VAL A 173 14.69 -14.75 11.75
C VAL A 173 14.50 -15.50 13.07
N ILE A 174 13.37 -15.28 13.73
CA ILE A 174 13.04 -15.86 15.04
C ILE A 174 11.90 -16.86 14.87
N ARG A 175 12.08 -18.07 15.40
CA ARG A 175 11.03 -19.10 15.42
C ARG A 175 10.38 -19.14 16.80
N THR A 176 9.08 -18.84 16.88
CA THR A 176 8.34 -19.05 18.12
C THR A 176 8.04 -20.54 18.29
N ARG A 177 8.19 -21.06 19.52
CA ARG A 177 7.87 -22.46 19.86
C ARG A 177 6.38 -22.63 20.10
#